data_AF-A0A9W7YGU1-F1
#
_entry.id   AF-A0A9W7YGU1-F1
#
_cell.length_a   1.000
_cell.length_b   1.000
_cell.length_c   1.000
_cell.angle_alpha   90.00
_cell.angle_beta   90.00
_cell.angle_gamma   90.00
#
_symmetry.space_group_name_H-M   'P 1'
#
loop_
_entity.id
_entity.type
_entity.pdbx_description
1 polymer ?
#
loop_
_entity_poly.entity_id
_entity_poly.type
_entity_poly.pdbx_seq_one_letter_code
_entity_poly.pdbx_strand_id
1 'polypeptide(L)'
;MGGPGLEVAKFTFYVFMPIGFMVYFGGPGFYERYVADDVFQFNPPPKYKVPTEKGDIRRALEEFRAAREQRRQMRESTMNGVAAEDGGPGSRQ
;
A
#
# COMPACT_ATOMS: atom_id res chain seq x y z
N MET A 1 3.94 -11.52 52.58
CA MET A 1 5.10 -11.39 51.68
C MET A 1 5.48 -12.80 51.25
N GLY A 2 5.31 -13.13 49.96
CA GLY A 2 5.56 -14.48 49.46
C GLY A 2 7.03 -14.84 49.66
N GLY A 3 7.30 -15.96 50.32
CA GLY A 3 8.64 -16.36 50.76
C GLY A 3 9.66 -16.57 49.63
N PRO A 4 10.86 -17.10 49.95
CA PRO A 4 12.02 -17.15 49.06
C PRO A 4 11.76 -17.71 47.64
N GLY A 5 10.78 -18.62 47.50
CA GLY A 5 10.40 -19.15 46.18
C GLY A 5 9.82 -18.11 45.21
N LEU A 6 9.14 -17.07 45.71
CA LEU A 6 8.60 -16.00 44.87
C LEU A 6 9.71 -15.11 44.31
N GLU A 7 10.77 -14.90 45.10
CA GLU A 7 11.93 -14.10 44.69
C GLU A 7 12.72 -14.82 43.60
N VAL A 8 12.95 -16.12 43.76
CA VAL A 8 13.63 -16.95 42.74
C VAL A 8 12.84 -17.02 41.43
N ALA A 9 11.51 -17.16 41.50
CA ALA A 9 10.66 -17.17 40.31
C ALA A 9 10.71 -15.83 39.56
N LYS A 10 10.62 -14.71 40.28
CA LYS A 10 10.72 -13.37 39.68
C LYS A 10 12.10 -13.12 39.07
N PHE A 11 13.16 -13.53 39.76
CA PHE A 11 14.52 -13.38 39.25
C PHE A 11 14.73 -14.18 37.96
N THR A 12 14.24 -15.42 37.92
CA THR A 12 14.26 -16.26 36.72
C THR A 12 13.50 -15.59 35.58
N PHE A 13 12.30 -15.06 35.85
CA PHE A 13 11.53 -14.33 34.84
C PHE A 13 12.28 -13.10 34.34
N TYR A 14 12.83 -12.27 35.22
CA TYR A 14 13.55 -11.06 34.82
C TYR A 14 14.83 -11.32 34.02
N VAL A 15 15.47 -12.47 34.21
CA VAL A 15 16.67 -12.83 33.43
C VAL A 15 16.27 -13.49 32.11
N PHE A 16 15.44 -14.54 32.15
CA PHE A 16 15.16 -15.33 30.95
C PHE A 16 14.14 -14.68 30.01
N MET A 17 13.19 -13.89 30.51
CA MET A 17 12.22 -13.21 29.65
C MET A 17 12.88 -12.24 28.65
N PRO A 18 13.73 -11.27 29.05
CA PRO A 18 14.35 -10.37 28.08
C PRO A 18 15.33 -11.10 27.15
N ILE A 19 16.07 -12.10 27.65
CA ILE A 19 16.97 -12.91 26.81
C ILE A 19 16.17 -13.68 25.76
N GLY A 20 15.09 -14.34 26.15
CA GLY A 20 14.20 -15.04 25.23
C GLY A 20 13.57 -14.11 24.20
N PHE A 21 13.16 -12.90 24.63
CA PHE A 21 12.65 -11.86 23.73
C PHE A 21 13.70 -11.44 22.69
N MET A 22 14.95 -11.22 23.12
CA MET A 22 16.04 -10.88 22.20
C MET A 22 16.41 -12.02 21.26
N VAL A 23 16.38 -13.28 21.69
CA VAL A 23 16.67 -14.41 20.80
C VAL A 23 15.54 -14.61 19.78
N TYR A 24 14.29 -14.47 20.20
CA TYR A 24 13.13 -14.65 19.32
C TYR A 24 13.02 -13.53 18.28
N PHE A 25 13.09 -12.27 18.72
CA PHE A 25 12.93 -11.11 17.83
C PHE A 25 14.24 -10.64 17.17
N GLY A 26 15.39 -10.92 17.78
CA GLY A 26 16.71 -10.54 17.27
C GLY A 26 17.40 -11.61 16.41
N GLY A 27 16.79 -12.79 16.28
CA GLY A 27 17.31 -13.84 15.42
C GLY A 27 17.21 -13.49 13.92
N PRO A 28 18.14 -13.98 13.09
CA PRO A 28 18.16 -13.68 11.65
C PRO A 28 16.89 -14.14 10.93
N GLY A 29 16.28 -15.25 11.37
CA GLY A 29 15.03 -15.75 10.79
C GLY A 29 13.80 -14.85 11.04
N PHE A 30 13.76 -14.13 12.16
CA PHE A 30 12.71 -13.13 12.39
C PHE A 30 12.92 -11.92 11.47
N TYR A 31 14.18 -11.48 11.35
CA TYR A 31 14.54 -10.39 10.45
C TYR A 31 14.19 -10.71 9.00
N GLU A 32 14.60 -11.88 8.48
CA GLU A 32 14.33 -12.30 7.12
C GLU A 32 12.82 -12.42 6.82
N ARG A 33 12.04 -12.95 7.76
CA ARG A 33 10.60 -13.20 7.55
C ARG A 33 9.72 -11.95 7.69
N TYR A 34 10.08 -11.02 8.56
CA TYR A 34 9.19 -9.91 8.94
C TYR A 34 9.75 -8.52 8.64
N VAL A 35 11.06 -8.39 8.41
CA VAL A 35 11.75 -7.10 8.26
C VAL A 35 12.43 -6.98 6.90
N ALA A 36 13.00 -8.06 6.38
CA ALA A 36 13.76 -8.05 5.12
C ALA A 36 12.88 -7.92 3.88
N ASP A 37 11.68 -8.51 3.90
CA ASP A 37 10.72 -8.35 2.81
C ASP A 37 10.12 -6.95 2.87
N ASP A 38 10.66 -6.03 2.07
CA ASP A 38 10.00 -4.90 1.40
C ASP A 38 9.08 -3.94 2.19
N VAL A 39 8.87 -4.11 3.49
CA VAL A 39 8.06 -3.21 4.33
C VAL A 39 8.71 -1.82 4.42
N PHE A 40 10.01 -1.73 4.12
CA PHE A 40 10.73 -0.47 3.86
C PHE A 40 10.60 0.03 2.41
N GLN A 41 9.50 -0.26 1.71
CA GLN A 41 9.03 0.45 0.51
C GLN A 41 8.69 1.93 0.79
N PHE A 42 9.41 2.62 1.69
CA PHE A 42 9.36 4.08 1.82
C PHE A 42 9.80 4.79 0.52
N ASN A 43 10.52 4.08 -0.34
CA ASN A 43 10.90 4.55 -1.67
C ASN A 43 10.69 3.43 -2.70
N PRO A 44 9.45 3.13 -3.09
CA PRO A 44 9.21 2.14 -4.14
C PRO A 44 9.88 2.65 -5.43
N PRO A 45 10.58 1.78 -6.19
CA PRO A 45 11.15 2.19 -7.46
C PRO A 45 10.02 2.77 -8.34
N PRO A 46 10.28 3.86 -9.07
CA PRO A 46 9.25 4.51 -9.86
C PRO A 46 8.61 3.49 -10.80
N LYS A 47 7.28 3.30 -10.67
CA LYS A 47 6.51 2.35 -11.48
C LYS A 47 6.61 2.62 -12.98
N TYR A 48 7.01 3.85 -13.36
CA TYR A 48 7.16 4.27 -14.73
C TYR A 48 8.62 4.66 -15.01
N LYS A 49 9.25 4.00 -15.98
CA LYS A 49 10.58 4.36 -16.47
C LYS A 49 10.43 5.55 -17.41
N VAL A 50 11.05 6.68 -17.08
CA VAL A 50 11.00 7.87 -17.94
C VAL A 50 11.77 7.58 -19.23
N PRO A 51 11.15 7.74 -20.42
CA PRO A 51 11.86 7.58 -21.67
C PRO A 51 12.96 8.63 -21.82
N THR A 52 14.17 8.20 -22.13
CA THR A 52 15.34 9.09 -22.28
C THR A 52 15.61 9.48 -23.73
N GLU A 53 15.14 8.67 -24.69
CA GLU A 53 15.34 8.89 -26.12
C GLU A 53 14.24 9.76 -26.73
N LYS A 54 14.62 10.65 -27.67
CA LYS A 54 13.69 11.60 -28.30
C LYS A 54 12.52 10.92 -29.03
N GLY A 55 12.76 9.76 -29.65
CA GLY A 55 11.72 8.98 -30.33
C GLY A 55 10.71 8.40 -29.35
N ASP A 56 11.18 7.80 -28.27
CA ASP A 56 10.32 7.21 -27.24
C ASP A 56 9.52 8.27 -26.46
N ILE A 57 10.09 9.47 -26.27
CA ILE A 57 9.37 10.60 -25.66
C ILE A 57 8.14 10.99 -26.49
N ARG A 58 8.28 11.03 -27.83
CA ARG A 58 7.16 11.38 -28.72
C ARG A 58 6.06 10.32 -28.69
N ARG A 59 6.45 9.04 -28.75
CA ARG A 59 5.51 7.91 -28.65
C ARG A 59 4.74 7.94 -27.33
N ALA A 60 5.45 8.08 -26.20
CA ALA A 60 4.81 8.17 -24.88
C ALA A 60 3.86 9.38 -24.79
N LEU A 61 4.24 10.52 -25.38
CA LEU A 61 3.38 11.71 -25.37
C LEU A 61 2.08 11.51 -26.16
N GLU A 62 2.14 10.81 -27.30
CA GLU A 62 0.97 10.45 -28.10
C GLU A 62 0.04 9.49 -27.33
N GLU A 63 0.61 8.46 -26.68
CA GLU A 63 -0.13 7.54 -25.81
C GLU A 63 -0.85 8.30 -24.67
N PHE A 64 -0.16 9.24 -24.01
CA PHE A 64 -0.75 10.03 -22.93
C PHE A 64 -1.87 10.96 -23.42
N ARG A 65 -1.77 11.48 -24.64
CA ARG A 65 -2.82 12.31 -25.26
C ARG A 65 -4.06 11.47 -25.56
N ALA A 66 -3.88 10.33 -26.23
CA ALA A 66 -4.98 9.40 -26.54
C ALA A 66 -5.69 8.91 -25.26
N ALA A 67 -4.93 8.54 -24.22
CA ALA A 67 -5.50 8.12 -22.95
C ALA A 67 -6.29 9.25 -22.24
N ARG A 68 -5.89 10.52 -22.42
CA ARG A 68 -6.62 11.67 -21.89
C ARG A 68 -7.94 11.89 -22.62
N GLU A 69 -7.93 11.78 -23.94
CA GLU A 69 -9.14 11.92 -24.77
C GLU A 69 -10.15 10.83 -24.45
N GLN A 70 -9.72 9.58 -24.33
CA GLN A 70 -10.58 8.46 -23.91
C GLN A 70 -11.22 8.72 -22.54
N ARG A 71 -10.45 9.16 -21.54
CA ARG A 71 -10.99 9.52 -20.22
C ARG A 71 -11.98 10.69 -20.28
N ARG A 72 -11.77 11.64 -21.19
CA ARG A 72 -12.71 12.77 -21.39
C ARG A 72 -14.02 12.27 -21.99
N GLN A 73 -13.96 11.48 -23.05
CA GLN A 73 -15.14 10.90 -23.70
C GLN A 73 -15.95 10.00 -22.74
N MET A 74 -15.27 9.18 -21.93
CA MET A 74 -15.92 8.34 -20.94
C MET A 74 -16.70 9.19 -19.92
N ARG A 75 -16.08 10.26 -19.38
CA ARG A 75 -16.78 11.18 -18.47
C ARG A 75 -17.98 11.84 -19.12
N GLU A 76 -17.87 12.29 -20.36
CA GLU A 76 -18.98 12.90 -21.11
C GLU A 76 -20.12 11.90 -21.35
N SER A 77 -19.81 10.65 -21.69
CA SER A 77 -20.82 9.60 -21.83
C SER A 77 -21.51 9.26 -20.51
N THR A 78 -20.78 9.22 -19.39
CA THR A 78 -21.36 8.99 -18.06
C THR A 78 -22.24 10.17 -17.66
N MET A 79 -21.82 11.42 -17.89
CA MET A 79 -22.62 12.60 -17.58
C MET A 79 -23.90 12.67 -18.44
N ASN A 80 -23.81 12.36 -19.74
CA ASN A 80 -24.96 12.33 -20.63
C ASN A 80 -25.91 11.17 -20.33
N GLY A 81 -25.39 10.02 -19.87
CA GLY A 81 -26.21 8.90 -19.41
C GLY A 81 -26.99 9.21 -18.13
N VAL A 82 -26.35 9.84 -17.15
CA VAL A 82 -27.00 10.26 -15.89
C VAL A 82 -28.03 11.36 -16.12
N ALA A 83 -27.78 12.31 -17.04
CA ALA A 83 -28.75 13.34 -17.40
C ALA A 83 -29.96 12.82 -18.18
N ALA A 84 -29.85 11.66 -18.85
CA ALA A 84 -30.94 11.02 -19.57
C ALA A 84 -31.89 10.21 -18.67
N GLU A 85 -31.43 9.76 -17.49
CA GLU A 85 -32.25 8.99 -16.54
C GLU A 85 -33.06 9.88 -15.56
N ASP A 86 -32.63 11.10 -15.25
CA ASP A 86 -33.32 12.02 -14.32
C ASP A 86 -34.38 12.95 -14.98
N GLY A 87 -34.64 12.79 -16.29
CA GLY A 87 -35.49 13.70 -17.08
C GLY A 87 -36.83 13.13 -17.58
N GLY A 88 -37.35 12.05 -16.97
CA GLY A 88 -38.64 11.45 -17.37
C GLY A 88 -39.84 12.38 -17.11
N PRO A 89 -40.75 12.61 -18.07
CA PRO A 89 -41.84 13.57 -17.92
C PRO A 89 -42.85 13.07 -16.88
N GLY A 90 -42.86 13.71 -15.71
CA GLY A 90 -43.94 13.60 -14.73
C GLY A 90 -45.27 14.01 -15.36
N SER A 91 -46.05 13.03 -15.78
CA SER A 91 -47.42 13.20 -16.24
C SER A 91 -48.28 13.76 -15.11
N ARG A 92 -48.85 14.95 -15.36
CA ARG A 92 -49.93 15.58 -14.58
C ARG A 92 -51.05 14.56 -14.34
N GLN A 93 -51.43 14.39 -13.08
CA GLN A 93 -52.79 13.98 -12.70
C GLN A 93 -53.65 15.22 -12.53
#